data_AF-D0LXM8-F1
#
_entry.id   AF-D0LXM8-F1
#
_cell.length_a   1.000
_cell.length_b   1.000
_cell.length_c   1.000
_cell.angle_alpha   90.00
_cell.angle_beta   90.00
_cell.angle_gamma   90.00
#
_symmetry.space_group_name_H-M   'P 1'
#
loop_
_entity.id
_entity.type
_entity.pdbx_description
1 polymer ?
#
loop_
_entity_poly.entity_id
_entity_poly.type
_entity_poly.pdbx_seq_one_letter_code
_entity_poly.pdbx_strand_id
1 'polypeptide(L)'
;MTSILAIDTCTLETCVAVVGGSAAAPALRDQRQSRARNHSGMLLELIDASLAACSLSPAALDGFAIGAGPGSFTGLRIGMSTAKGLAFATGKPLWAVSSLAALALDAGVAGVAASSAEREARAGAADDTARRDDERLILALLDARRGEIYAGLFRVAAAAGTVTAVSEERVLPPESLAEALPAFGAPETGPIAVAGDGLAAYADELAPLLGSRLQAVAGARATPSALSIARLALGGDAPDVTATGAPVYIRPSEAEIKFPNGNPGGTFARPSRRET
;
A
#
# COMPACT_ATOMS: atom_id res chain seq x y z
N MET A 1 -18.80 15.30 3.73
CA MET A 1 -17.87 14.24 3.27
C MET A 1 -16.66 14.29 4.17
N THR A 2 -16.13 13.14 4.55
CA THR A 2 -14.94 13.02 5.40
C THR A 2 -13.69 13.42 4.60
N SER A 3 -12.88 14.31 5.13
CA SER A 3 -11.63 14.78 4.50
C SER A 3 -10.42 14.19 5.19
N ILE A 4 -9.59 13.43 4.48
CA ILE A 4 -8.42 12.75 5.06
C ILE A 4 -7.15 12.99 4.25
N LEU A 5 -6.01 12.88 4.93
CA LEU A 5 -4.66 12.86 4.32
C LEU A 5 -4.10 11.44 4.41
N ALA A 6 -3.71 10.87 3.27
CA ALA A 6 -3.05 9.58 3.18
C ALA A 6 -1.57 9.72 2.80
N ILE A 7 -0.73 8.87 3.36
CA ILE A 7 0.73 8.84 3.15
C ILE A 7 1.16 7.41 2.80
N ASP A 8 2.11 7.24 1.89
CA ASP A 8 2.90 6.00 1.75
C ASP A 8 4.37 6.35 1.56
N THR A 9 5.24 5.60 2.24
CA THR A 9 6.70 5.69 2.10
C THR A 9 7.32 4.29 2.08
N CYS A 10 6.52 3.26 1.82
CA CYS A 10 6.91 1.85 1.91
C CYS A 10 7.75 1.41 0.70
N THR A 11 7.66 2.13 -0.40
CA THR A 11 8.35 1.78 -1.66
C THR A 11 9.42 2.79 -2.03
N LEU A 12 9.88 2.77 -3.28
CA LEU A 12 10.82 3.76 -3.82
C LEU A 12 10.20 5.15 -4.01
N GLU A 13 8.88 5.26 -3.92
CA GLU A 13 8.15 6.51 -4.02
C GLU A 13 7.72 7.01 -2.64
N THR A 14 7.75 8.33 -2.44
CA THR A 14 6.94 8.97 -1.41
C THR A 14 5.64 9.42 -2.04
N CYS A 15 4.52 8.96 -1.50
CA CYS A 15 3.18 9.28 -1.99
C CYS A 15 2.38 10.01 -0.91
N VAL A 16 1.63 11.04 -1.31
CA VAL A 16 0.71 11.79 -0.46
C VAL A 16 -0.59 12.03 -1.22
N ALA A 17 -1.73 11.79 -0.57
CA ALA A 17 -3.02 12.10 -1.16
C ALA A 17 -3.94 12.81 -0.16
N VAL A 18 -4.75 13.73 -0.67
CA VAL A 18 -5.83 14.39 0.07
C VAL A 18 -7.12 14.02 -0.62
N VAL A 19 -8.07 13.46 0.13
CA VAL A 19 -9.38 13.01 -0.38
C VAL A 19 -10.48 13.59 0.50
N GLY A 20 -11.58 14.03 -0.12
CA GLY A 20 -12.79 14.46 0.57
C GLY A 20 -13.17 15.89 0.20
N GLY A 21 -13.25 16.77 1.20
CA GLY A 21 -13.70 18.15 1.05
C GLY A 21 -15.21 18.31 1.22
N SER A 22 -15.72 19.49 0.90
CA SER A 22 -17.16 19.76 0.89
C SER A 22 -17.73 19.62 -0.52
N ALA A 23 -19.06 19.53 -0.65
CA ALA A 23 -19.69 19.57 -1.97
C ALA A 23 -19.34 20.85 -2.77
N ALA A 24 -19.06 21.97 -2.07
CA ALA A 24 -18.66 23.23 -2.68
C ALA A 24 -17.14 23.34 -2.94
N ALA A 25 -16.34 22.49 -2.29
CA ALA A 25 -14.88 22.49 -2.38
C ALA A 25 -14.35 21.05 -2.22
N PRO A 26 -14.49 20.21 -3.26
CA PRO A 26 -13.98 18.84 -3.23
C PRO A 26 -12.45 18.85 -3.25
N ALA A 27 -11.85 17.98 -2.43
CA ALA A 27 -10.43 17.78 -2.35
C ALA A 27 -10.09 16.41 -2.95
N LEU A 28 -9.36 16.43 -4.07
CA LEU A 28 -8.75 15.23 -4.64
C LEU A 28 -7.36 15.60 -5.16
N ARG A 29 -6.34 15.19 -4.42
CA ARG A 29 -4.94 15.35 -4.80
C ARG A 29 -4.21 14.04 -4.58
N ASP A 30 -3.42 13.61 -5.56
CA ASP A 30 -2.47 12.49 -5.45
C ASP A 30 -1.12 13.00 -5.97
N GLN A 31 -0.12 13.00 -5.10
CA GLN A 31 1.23 13.47 -5.38
C GLN A 31 2.23 12.39 -5.06
N ARG A 32 3.20 12.25 -5.96
CA ARG A 32 4.25 11.24 -5.84
C ARG A 32 5.57 11.80 -6.28
N GLN A 33 6.62 11.35 -5.62
CA GLN A 33 7.97 11.70 -6.00
C GLN A 33 8.89 10.47 -5.87
N SER A 34 9.54 10.11 -6.97
CA SER A 34 10.59 9.10 -7.03
C SER A 34 11.92 9.72 -6.57
N ARG A 35 12.81 8.88 -6.01
CA ARG A 35 14.05 9.27 -5.29
C ARG A 35 15.01 10.18 -6.06
N ALA A 36 14.80 11.49 -5.98
CA ALA A 36 15.85 12.51 -6.11
C ALA A 36 16.41 12.95 -4.73
N ARG A 37 15.64 12.77 -3.64
CA ARG A 37 16.00 13.08 -2.24
C ARG A 37 15.55 11.92 -1.31
N ASN A 38 16.00 11.91 -0.05
CA ASN A 38 15.55 10.92 0.93
C ASN A 38 14.10 11.20 1.40
N HIS A 39 13.35 10.16 1.79
CA HIS A 39 11.92 10.29 2.14
C HIS A 39 11.66 11.33 3.22
N SER A 40 12.54 11.42 4.23
CA SER A 40 12.44 12.38 5.34
C SER A 40 12.53 13.84 4.88
N GLY A 41 13.25 14.12 3.79
CA GLY A 41 13.37 15.48 3.24
C GLY A 41 12.21 15.87 2.33
N MET A 42 11.47 14.92 1.75
CA MET A 42 10.39 15.21 0.79
C MET A 42 8.99 15.11 1.39
N LEU A 43 8.79 14.25 2.39
CA LEU A 43 7.45 13.91 2.86
C LEU A 43 6.68 15.14 3.37
N LEU A 44 7.29 15.96 4.23
CA LEU A 44 6.64 17.15 4.76
C LEU A 44 6.38 18.21 3.68
N GLU A 45 7.29 18.35 2.69
CA GLU A 45 7.11 19.25 1.55
C GLU A 45 5.91 18.82 0.69
N LEU A 46 5.76 17.51 0.43
CA LEU A 46 4.63 16.96 -0.32
C LEU A 46 3.31 17.09 0.44
N ILE A 47 3.32 16.92 1.76
CA ILE A 47 2.15 17.13 2.62
C ILE A 47 1.72 18.59 2.54
N ASP A 48 2.64 19.52 2.76
CA ASP A 48 2.35 20.96 2.74
C ASP A 48 1.80 21.39 1.38
N ALA A 49 2.48 21.01 0.29
CA ALA A 49 2.03 21.33 -1.07
C ALA A 49 0.64 20.73 -1.39
N SER A 50 0.35 19.51 -0.93
CA SER A 50 -0.93 18.85 -1.19
C SER A 50 -2.07 19.49 -0.40
N LEU A 51 -1.83 19.87 0.85
CA LEU A 51 -2.81 20.56 1.70
C LEU A 51 -3.07 21.98 1.19
N ALA A 52 -2.02 22.72 0.84
CA ALA A 52 -2.12 24.06 0.27
C ALA A 52 -2.93 24.07 -1.03
N ALA A 53 -2.68 23.10 -1.93
CA ALA A 53 -3.45 22.95 -3.17
C ALA A 53 -4.95 22.69 -2.94
N CYS A 54 -5.30 22.06 -1.82
CA CYS A 54 -6.69 21.83 -1.41
C CYS A 54 -7.26 22.94 -0.50
N SER A 55 -6.48 23.99 -0.19
CA SER A 55 -6.83 25.03 0.79
C SER A 55 -7.22 24.45 2.16
N LEU A 56 -6.56 23.38 2.58
CA LEU A 56 -6.80 22.71 3.87
C LEU A 56 -5.61 22.90 4.80
N SER A 57 -5.90 22.88 6.11
CA SER A 57 -4.89 22.74 7.16
C SER A 57 -4.97 21.34 7.77
N PRO A 58 -3.91 20.84 8.44
CA PRO A 58 -3.97 19.55 9.13
C PRO A 58 -5.13 19.46 10.14
N ALA A 59 -5.46 20.57 10.83
CA ALA A 59 -6.54 20.61 11.82
C ALA A 59 -7.95 20.55 11.19
N ALA A 60 -8.08 20.93 9.91
CA ALA A 60 -9.33 20.86 9.16
C ALA A 60 -9.64 19.45 8.62
N LEU A 61 -8.68 18.52 8.73
CA LEU A 61 -8.90 17.12 8.36
C LEU A 61 -9.72 16.38 9.42
N ASP A 62 -10.41 15.34 8.97
CA ASP A 62 -11.16 14.42 9.81
C ASP A 62 -10.33 13.21 10.25
N GLY A 63 -9.19 12.97 9.61
CA GLY A 63 -8.28 11.89 9.96
C GLY A 63 -7.12 11.72 8.99
N PHE A 64 -6.28 10.73 9.29
CA PHE A 64 -5.08 10.39 8.54
C PHE A 64 -5.07 8.91 8.18
N ALA A 65 -4.47 8.56 7.05
CA ALA A 65 -4.23 7.18 6.66
C ALA A 65 -2.76 6.98 6.31
N ILE A 66 -2.23 5.79 6.58
CA ILE A 66 -0.83 5.46 6.32
C ILE A 66 -0.71 4.07 5.71
N GLY A 67 0.09 3.95 4.66
CA GLY A 67 0.60 2.67 4.18
C GLY A 67 1.45 2.04 5.28
N ALA A 68 0.93 0.99 5.92
CA ALA A 68 1.54 0.34 7.07
C ALA A 68 2.47 -0.82 6.69
N GLY A 69 2.69 -1.00 5.38
CA GLY A 69 3.54 -2.03 4.81
C GLY A 69 2.75 -3.17 4.19
N PRO A 70 3.47 -4.20 3.71
CA PRO A 70 4.92 -4.37 3.80
C PRO A 70 5.72 -3.43 2.88
N GLY A 71 7.02 -3.28 3.16
CA GLY A 71 7.91 -2.43 2.38
C GLY A 71 9.23 -2.11 3.10
N SER A 72 9.90 -1.05 2.67
CA SER A 72 11.15 -0.56 3.25
C SER A 72 11.00 -0.25 4.73
N PHE A 73 11.85 -0.87 5.57
CA PHE A 73 11.86 -0.66 7.02
C PHE A 73 12.08 0.80 7.42
N THR A 74 13.02 1.48 6.74
CA THR A 74 13.28 2.90 6.96
C THR A 74 12.08 3.75 6.53
N GLY A 75 11.50 3.43 5.37
CA GLY A 75 10.30 4.08 4.85
C GLY A 75 9.13 4.01 5.83
N LEU A 76 8.77 2.79 6.24
CA LEU A 76 7.72 2.52 7.22
C LEU A 76 7.84 3.38 8.48
N ARG A 77 9.04 3.50 9.03
CA ARG A 77 9.28 4.31 10.23
C ARG A 77 9.12 5.80 9.97
N ILE A 78 9.59 6.30 8.82
CA ILE A 78 9.46 7.72 8.45
C ILE A 78 7.98 8.09 8.28
N GLY A 79 7.24 7.31 7.48
CA GLY A 79 5.82 7.53 7.23
C GLY A 79 4.98 7.43 8.51
N MET A 80 5.13 6.33 9.25
CA MET A 80 4.36 6.10 10.48
C MET A 80 4.64 7.16 11.55
N SER A 81 5.91 7.54 11.78
CA SER A 81 6.24 8.58 12.76
C SER A 81 5.65 9.94 12.37
N THR A 82 5.67 10.26 11.08
CA THR A 82 5.10 11.51 10.56
C THR A 82 3.58 11.52 10.72
N ALA A 83 2.90 10.46 10.28
CA ALA A 83 1.45 10.33 10.36
C ALA A 83 0.97 10.34 11.82
N LYS A 84 1.67 9.63 12.71
CA LYS A 84 1.41 9.63 14.16
C LYS A 84 1.58 11.02 14.76
N GLY A 85 2.62 11.75 14.36
CA GLY A 85 2.85 13.13 14.81
C GLY A 85 1.69 14.06 14.44
N LEU A 86 1.20 13.97 13.20
CA LEU A 86 0.07 14.76 12.72
C LEU A 86 -1.24 14.41 13.44
N ALA A 87 -1.53 13.11 13.57
CA ALA A 87 -2.70 12.60 14.28
C ALA A 87 -2.69 13.03 15.75
N PHE A 88 -1.55 12.88 16.43
CA PHE A 88 -1.37 13.30 17.81
C PHE A 88 -1.56 14.82 18.00
N ALA A 89 -0.97 15.63 17.13
CA ALA A 89 -1.05 17.09 17.23
C ALA A 89 -2.46 17.64 17.00
N THR A 90 -3.30 16.93 16.24
CA THR A 90 -4.65 17.36 15.87
C THR A 90 -5.76 16.63 16.64
N GLY A 91 -5.42 15.58 17.40
CA GLY A 91 -6.38 14.73 18.08
C GLY A 91 -7.28 13.93 17.12
N LYS A 92 -6.81 13.67 15.90
CA LYS A 92 -7.59 13.00 14.84
C LYS A 92 -7.17 11.53 14.69
N PRO A 93 -8.07 10.66 14.22
CA PRO A 93 -7.77 9.26 14.00
C PRO A 93 -6.68 9.03 12.94
N LEU A 94 -5.94 7.93 13.11
CA LEU A 94 -4.95 7.42 12.16
C LEU A 94 -5.27 5.97 11.80
N TRP A 95 -5.52 5.70 10.52
CA TRP A 95 -5.80 4.35 10.01
C TRP A 95 -4.59 3.75 9.28
N ALA A 96 -4.26 2.50 9.59
CA ALA A 96 -3.20 1.75 8.94
C ALA A 96 -3.78 0.90 7.80
N VAL A 97 -3.19 0.99 6.61
CA VAL A 97 -3.64 0.27 5.41
C VAL A 97 -2.49 -0.55 4.84
N SER A 98 -2.78 -1.78 4.40
CA SER A 98 -1.79 -2.60 3.69
C SER A 98 -1.36 -1.94 2.38
N SER A 99 -0.06 -1.81 2.19
CA SER A 99 0.54 -1.35 0.94
C SER A 99 0.28 -2.34 -0.21
N LEU A 100 0.17 -3.65 0.07
CA LEU A 100 -0.21 -4.65 -0.93
C LEU A 100 -1.69 -4.54 -1.32
N ALA A 101 -2.59 -4.32 -0.36
CA ALA A 101 -4.01 -4.10 -0.64
C ALA A 101 -4.23 -2.81 -1.46
N ALA A 102 -3.51 -1.73 -1.13
CA ALA A 102 -3.56 -0.48 -1.89
C ALA A 102 -3.06 -0.65 -3.33
N LEU A 103 -1.98 -1.42 -3.53
CA LEU A 103 -1.47 -1.78 -4.85
C LEU A 103 -2.48 -2.63 -5.64
N ALA A 104 -3.16 -3.58 -4.98
CA ALA A 104 -4.21 -4.36 -5.61
C ALA A 104 -5.39 -3.49 -6.06
N LEU A 105 -5.81 -2.51 -5.24
CA LEU A 105 -6.85 -1.55 -5.62
C LEU A 105 -6.44 -0.72 -6.85
N ASP A 106 -5.23 -0.18 -6.86
CA ASP A 106 -4.69 0.57 -8.01
C ASP A 106 -4.75 -0.26 -9.30
N ALA A 107 -4.34 -1.52 -9.22
CA ALA A 107 -4.38 -2.43 -10.35
C ALA A 107 -5.81 -2.80 -10.78
N GLY A 108 -6.73 -3.02 -9.85
CA GLY A 108 -8.13 -3.27 -10.18
C GLY A 108 -8.77 -2.10 -10.93
N VAL A 109 -8.52 -0.86 -10.47
CA VAL A 109 -9.01 0.35 -11.14
C VAL A 109 -8.39 0.50 -12.54
N ALA A 110 -7.08 0.29 -12.69
CA ALA A 110 -6.41 0.34 -13.99
C ALA A 110 -6.93 -0.74 -14.96
N GLY A 111 -7.12 -1.96 -14.45
CA GLY A 111 -7.61 -3.08 -15.24
C GLY A 111 -9.04 -2.88 -15.73
N VAL A 112 -9.90 -2.21 -14.96
CA VAL A 112 -11.25 -1.82 -15.44
C VAL A 112 -11.13 -0.84 -16.60
N ALA A 113 -10.32 0.22 -16.44
CA ALA A 113 -10.11 1.23 -17.47
C ALA A 113 -9.54 0.67 -18.78
N ALA A 114 -8.58 -0.27 -18.69
CA ALA A 114 -8.03 -0.96 -19.86
C ALA A 114 -9.11 -1.81 -20.56
N SER A 115 -9.87 -2.60 -19.79
CA SER A 115 -10.93 -3.45 -20.35
C SER A 115 -12.11 -2.65 -20.95
N SER A 116 -12.43 -1.47 -20.42
CA SER A 116 -13.44 -0.58 -21.01
C SER A 116 -12.96 0.02 -22.33
N ALA A 117 -11.70 0.45 -22.41
CA ALA A 117 -11.12 0.96 -23.66
C ALA A 117 -11.06 -0.11 -24.76
N GLU A 118 -10.71 -1.35 -24.40
CA GLU A 118 -10.72 -2.49 -25.33
C GLU A 118 -12.14 -2.89 -25.77
N ARG A 119 -13.12 -2.80 -24.84
CA ARG A 119 -14.54 -3.03 -25.15
C ARG A 119 -15.09 -1.94 -26.05
N GLU A 120 -14.79 -0.67 -25.81
CA GLU A 120 -15.19 0.46 -26.68
C GLU A 120 -14.57 0.33 -28.07
N ALA A 121 -13.32 -0.13 -28.18
CA ALA A 121 -12.68 -0.43 -29.45
C ALA A 121 -13.31 -1.63 -30.20
N ARG A 122 -13.96 -2.57 -29.48
CA ARG A 122 -14.68 -3.72 -30.07
C ARG A 122 -16.19 -3.54 -30.20
N ALA A 123 -16.79 -2.59 -29.49
CA ALA A 123 -18.24 -2.45 -29.35
C ALA A 123 -18.85 -1.64 -30.50
N GLY A 124 -19.00 -2.34 -31.62
CA GLY A 124 -20.11 -2.19 -32.56
C GLY A 124 -21.27 -3.16 -32.28
N ALA A 125 -21.30 -3.83 -31.12
CA ALA A 125 -22.38 -4.73 -30.74
C ALA A 125 -22.65 -4.63 -29.23
N ALA A 126 -23.85 -4.19 -28.89
CA ALA A 126 -24.36 -4.10 -27.53
C ALA A 126 -24.64 -5.51 -26.99
N ASP A 127 -24.06 -5.85 -25.85
CA ASP A 127 -24.57 -6.92 -25.00
C ASP A 127 -24.62 -6.42 -23.55
N ASP A 128 -25.85 -6.30 -23.04
CA ASP A 128 -26.27 -5.71 -21.77
C ASP A 128 -26.21 -6.74 -20.61
N THR A 129 -25.53 -7.86 -20.80
CA THR A 129 -25.46 -8.97 -19.82
C THR A 129 -24.23 -8.96 -18.90
N ALA A 130 -23.27 -8.03 -19.08
CA ALA A 130 -21.97 -8.07 -18.39
C ALA A 130 -21.90 -7.40 -17.00
N ARG A 131 -23.02 -7.12 -16.33
CA ARG A 131 -23.05 -6.41 -15.03
C ARG A 131 -22.83 -7.28 -13.78
N ARG A 132 -22.25 -8.50 -13.89
CA ARG A 132 -22.25 -9.48 -12.79
C ARG A 132 -20.92 -10.09 -12.31
N ASP A 133 -19.76 -9.69 -12.81
CA ASP A 133 -18.45 -10.18 -12.31
C ASP A 133 -17.39 -9.06 -12.21
N ASP A 134 -17.65 -8.01 -11.43
CA ASP A 134 -16.71 -6.87 -11.28
C ASP A 134 -15.59 -7.12 -10.26
N GLU A 135 -15.50 -8.34 -9.72
CA GLU A 135 -14.45 -8.75 -8.79
C GLU A 135 -13.30 -9.44 -9.52
N ARG A 136 -12.08 -8.97 -9.28
CA ARG A 136 -10.85 -9.57 -9.85
C ARG A 136 -9.94 -10.05 -8.75
N LEU A 137 -9.31 -11.21 -8.97
CA LEU A 137 -8.20 -11.66 -8.14
C LEU A 137 -6.91 -11.01 -8.63
N ILE A 138 -6.21 -10.32 -7.73
CA ILE A 138 -4.95 -9.63 -8.03
C ILE A 138 -3.90 -10.09 -7.02
N LEU A 139 -2.82 -10.69 -7.53
CA LEU A 139 -1.63 -11.01 -6.77
C LEU A 139 -0.72 -9.76 -6.74
N ALA A 140 -0.65 -9.11 -5.59
CA ALA A 140 0.25 -7.98 -5.38
C ALA A 140 1.63 -8.49 -4.98
N LEU A 141 2.68 -8.08 -5.69
CA LEU A 141 4.07 -8.45 -5.47
C LEU A 141 4.95 -7.20 -5.33
N LEU A 142 5.57 -7.01 -4.17
CA LEU A 142 6.56 -5.94 -3.96
C LEU A 142 7.96 -6.55 -3.74
N ASP A 143 9.00 -5.90 -4.26
CA ASP A 143 10.39 -6.29 -3.97
C ASP A 143 10.70 -6.08 -2.47
N ALA A 144 10.91 -7.18 -1.74
CA ALA A 144 11.25 -7.14 -0.31
C ALA A 144 12.75 -6.92 -0.06
N ARG A 145 13.55 -6.80 -1.13
CA ARG A 145 15.02 -6.85 -1.13
C ARG A 145 15.55 -8.20 -0.63
N ARG A 146 16.87 -8.40 -0.81
CA ARG A 146 17.59 -9.61 -0.36
C ARG A 146 17.10 -10.91 -1.02
N GLY A 147 16.61 -10.83 -2.26
CA GLY A 147 16.15 -12.01 -2.98
C GLY A 147 14.78 -12.51 -2.53
N GLU A 148 13.96 -11.62 -1.96
CA GLU A 148 12.63 -11.96 -1.46
C GLU A 148 11.58 -11.02 -2.06
N ILE A 149 10.34 -11.51 -2.12
CA ILE A 149 9.15 -10.74 -2.49
C ILE A 149 8.18 -10.70 -1.31
N TYR A 150 7.51 -9.56 -1.14
CA TYR A 150 6.28 -9.48 -0.39
C TYR A 150 5.12 -9.83 -1.33
N ALA A 151 4.27 -10.77 -0.91
CA ALA A 151 3.18 -11.27 -1.73
C ALA A 151 1.87 -11.33 -0.95
N GLY A 152 0.77 -10.97 -1.62
CA GLY A 152 -0.59 -11.12 -1.11
C GLY A 152 -1.59 -11.25 -2.25
N LEU A 153 -2.61 -12.08 -2.07
CA LEU A 153 -3.70 -12.24 -3.04
C LEU A 153 -4.95 -11.53 -2.54
N PHE A 154 -5.52 -10.69 -3.40
CA PHE A 154 -6.66 -9.85 -3.07
C PHE A 154 -7.80 -10.03 -4.06
N ARG A 155 -9.02 -10.01 -3.54
CA ARG A 155 -10.25 -9.85 -4.33
C ARG A 155 -10.58 -8.37 -4.39
N VAL A 156 -10.68 -7.82 -5.59
CA VAL A 156 -10.84 -6.39 -5.82
C VAL A 156 -12.13 -6.14 -6.59
N ALA A 157 -13.10 -5.48 -5.96
CA ALA A 157 -14.30 -4.98 -6.61
C ALA A 157 -14.09 -3.50 -6.96
N ALA A 158 -13.47 -3.23 -8.11
CA ALA A 158 -12.96 -1.90 -8.44
C ALA A 158 -14.05 -0.82 -8.51
N ALA A 159 -15.25 -1.16 -8.99
CA ALA A 159 -16.40 -0.25 -9.03
C ALA A 159 -16.91 0.13 -7.63
N ALA A 160 -16.87 -0.83 -6.69
CA ALA A 160 -17.23 -0.59 -5.29
C ALA A 160 -16.08 0.01 -4.48
N GLY A 161 -14.85 0.01 -5.02
CA GLY A 161 -13.65 0.48 -4.32
C GLY A 161 -13.22 -0.42 -3.17
N THR A 162 -13.68 -1.67 -3.13
CA THR A 162 -13.40 -2.60 -2.03
C THR A 162 -12.31 -3.59 -2.39
N VAL A 163 -11.51 -3.95 -1.38
CA VAL A 163 -10.46 -4.96 -1.47
C VAL A 163 -10.55 -5.88 -0.27
N THR A 164 -10.58 -7.18 -0.52
CA THR A 164 -10.60 -8.21 0.53
C THR A 164 -9.38 -9.11 0.35
N ALA A 165 -8.60 -9.29 1.42
CA ALA A 165 -7.51 -10.26 1.41
C ALA A 165 -8.07 -11.69 1.29
N VAL A 166 -7.53 -12.49 0.37
CA VAL A 166 -7.88 -13.91 0.22
C VAL A 166 -7.12 -14.76 1.23
N SER A 167 -5.90 -14.34 1.57
CA SER A 167 -5.04 -14.98 2.55
C SER A 167 -4.17 -13.94 3.26
N GLU A 168 -3.42 -14.38 4.27
CA GLU A 168 -2.38 -13.54 4.89
C GLU A 168 -1.28 -13.18 3.88
N GLU A 169 -0.72 -11.99 4.07
CA GLU A 169 0.44 -11.48 3.34
C GLU A 169 1.72 -12.18 3.83
N ARG A 170 2.64 -12.45 2.91
CA ARG A 170 3.86 -13.20 3.22
C ARG A 170 5.10 -12.55 2.61
N VAL A 171 6.25 -12.85 3.19
CA VAL A 171 7.56 -12.66 2.57
C VAL A 171 8.12 -14.03 2.22
N LEU A 172 8.62 -14.19 0.99
CA LEU A 172 9.16 -15.46 0.51
C LEU A 172 10.15 -15.22 -0.64
N PRO A 173 11.07 -16.15 -0.91
CA PRO A 173 11.85 -16.15 -2.13
C PRO A 173 10.96 -16.31 -3.39
N PRO A 174 11.29 -15.67 -4.52
CA PRO A 174 10.54 -15.81 -5.77
C PRO A 174 10.36 -17.27 -6.21
N GLU A 175 11.37 -18.11 -5.98
CA GLU A 175 11.34 -19.52 -6.36
C GLU A 175 10.29 -20.34 -5.60
N SER A 176 9.90 -19.89 -4.40
CA SER A 176 8.86 -20.54 -3.60
C SER A 176 7.44 -20.07 -3.96
N LEU A 177 7.29 -19.07 -4.84
CA LEU A 177 5.98 -18.49 -5.15
C LEU A 177 5.04 -19.52 -5.75
N ALA A 178 5.52 -20.35 -6.69
CA ALA A 178 4.70 -21.34 -7.37
C ALA A 178 4.08 -22.37 -6.41
N GLU A 179 4.86 -22.84 -5.44
CA GLU A 179 4.39 -23.77 -4.40
C GLU A 179 3.46 -23.09 -3.38
N ALA A 180 3.63 -21.78 -3.16
CA ALA A 180 2.81 -21.01 -2.23
C ALA A 180 1.46 -20.58 -2.81
N LEU A 181 1.29 -20.51 -4.14
CA LEU A 181 0.07 -20.05 -4.82
C LEU A 181 -1.23 -20.72 -4.31
N PRO A 182 -1.29 -22.05 -4.10
CA PRO A 182 -2.49 -22.68 -3.54
C PRO A 182 -2.81 -22.19 -2.12
N ALA A 183 -1.79 -21.93 -1.30
CA ALA A 183 -1.97 -21.41 0.06
C ALA A 183 -2.41 -19.94 0.07
N PHE A 184 -2.11 -19.17 -0.98
CA PHE A 184 -2.68 -17.84 -1.21
C PHE A 184 -4.15 -17.90 -1.67
N GLY A 185 -4.64 -19.07 -2.08
CA GLY A 185 -5.97 -19.23 -2.69
C GLY A 185 -6.01 -18.84 -4.17
N ALA A 186 -4.86 -18.87 -4.86
CA ALA A 186 -4.81 -18.60 -6.29
C ALA A 186 -5.46 -19.73 -7.10
N PRO A 187 -6.02 -19.45 -8.29
CA PRO A 187 -6.57 -20.47 -9.18
C PRO A 187 -5.54 -21.57 -9.48
N GLU A 188 -5.97 -22.84 -9.53
CA GLU A 188 -5.07 -23.97 -9.83
C GLU A 188 -4.52 -23.91 -11.26
N THR A 189 -5.34 -23.44 -12.20
CA THR A 189 -5.00 -23.31 -13.62
C THR A 189 -5.34 -21.91 -14.15
N GLY A 190 -4.81 -21.57 -15.32
CA GLY A 190 -5.06 -20.28 -15.97
C GLY A 190 -4.17 -19.13 -15.44
N PRO A 191 -4.38 -17.94 -16.00
CA PRO A 191 -3.60 -16.75 -15.66
C PRO A 191 -4.01 -16.15 -14.31
N ILE A 192 -3.05 -15.50 -13.68
CA ILE A 192 -3.16 -14.77 -12.43
C ILE A 192 -2.76 -13.33 -12.74
N ALA A 193 -3.66 -12.40 -12.50
CA ALA A 193 -3.37 -10.99 -12.65
C ALA A 193 -2.39 -10.54 -11.54
N VAL A 194 -1.32 -9.85 -11.93
CA VAL A 194 -0.25 -9.44 -11.02
C VAL A 194 -0.04 -7.93 -11.08
N ALA A 195 0.25 -7.34 -9.94
CA ALA A 195 0.65 -5.94 -9.81
C ALA A 195 1.87 -5.79 -8.92
N GLY A 196 2.67 -4.75 -9.16
CA GLY A 196 3.80 -4.38 -8.32
C GLY A 196 5.17 -4.64 -8.93
N ASP A 197 6.18 -3.99 -8.36
CA ASP A 197 7.57 -4.03 -8.82
C ASP A 197 8.26 -5.38 -8.61
N GLY A 198 7.75 -6.23 -7.71
CA GLY A 198 8.30 -7.57 -7.46
C GLY A 198 8.24 -8.48 -8.69
N LEU A 199 7.24 -8.30 -9.58
CA LEU A 199 7.15 -9.05 -10.83
C LEU A 199 8.30 -8.72 -11.78
N ALA A 200 8.65 -7.44 -11.91
CA ALA A 200 9.72 -6.99 -12.80
C ALA A 200 11.10 -7.21 -12.18
N ALA A 201 11.23 -7.05 -10.86
CA ALA A 201 12.48 -7.22 -10.14
C ALA A 201 13.02 -8.65 -10.18
N TYR A 202 12.13 -9.65 -10.21
CA TYR A 202 12.46 -11.08 -10.19
C TYR A 202 11.91 -11.83 -11.42
N ALA A 203 11.89 -11.16 -12.57
CA ALA A 203 11.33 -11.73 -13.79
C ALA A 203 12.08 -12.99 -14.25
N ASP A 204 13.41 -13.01 -14.10
CA ASP A 204 14.26 -14.13 -14.53
C ASP A 204 14.04 -15.38 -13.65
N GLU A 205 13.73 -15.20 -12.36
CA GLU A 205 13.42 -16.27 -11.42
C GLU A 205 11.98 -16.77 -11.56
N LEU A 206 11.03 -15.86 -11.83
CA LEU A 206 9.60 -16.18 -11.93
C LEU A 206 9.21 -16.77 -13.29
N ALA A 207 9.87 -16.34 -14.38
CA ALA A 207 9.50 -16.78 -15.74
C ALA A 207 9.63 -18.30 -15.96
N PRO A 208 10.69 -19.00 -15.49
CA PRO A 208 10.78 -20.46 -15.63
C PRO A 208 9.71 -21.23 -14.83
N LEU A 209 9.23 -20.67 -13.73
CA LEU A 209 8.32 -21.35 -12.80
C LEU A 209 6.86 -21.12 -13.14
N LEU A 210 6.51 -19.88 -13.49
CA LEU A 210 5.13 -19.44 -13.66
C LEU A 210 4.86 -18.86 -15.04
N GLY A 211 5.89 -18.42 -15.76
CA GLY A 211 5.81 -18.01 -17.17
C GLY A 211 4.57 -17.17 -17.49
N SER A 212 3.76 -17.65 -18.43
CA SER A 212 2.53 -17.00 -18.87
C SER A 212 1.37 -17.04 -17.86
N ARG A 213 1.50 -17.76 -16.74
CA ARG A 213 0.51 -17.70 -15.65
C ARG A 213 0.53 -16.34 -14.97
N LEU A 214 1.68 -15.68 -14.81
CA LEU A 214 1.71 -14.34 -14.24
C LEU A 214 1.49 -13.30 -15.32
N GLN A 215 0.39 -12.55 -15.23
CA GLN A 215 0.03 -11.52 -16.19
C GLN A 215 -0.02 -10.16 -15.51
N ALA A 216 0.91 -9.29 -15.87
CA ALA A 216 0.89 -7.91 -15.40
C ALA A 216 -0.44 -7.24 -15.78
N VAL A 217 -1.10 -6.59 -14.83
CA VAL A 217 -2.31 -5.82 -15.13
C VAL A 217 -1.96 -4.61 -15.99
N ALA A 218 -2.56 -4.53 -17.18
CA ALA A 218 -2.30 -3.44 -18.11
C ALA A 218 -2.64 -2.07 -17.48
N GLY A 219 -1.70 -1.12 -17.59
CA GLY A 219 -1.85 0.22 -17.03
C GLY A 219 -1.73 0.30 -15.50
N ALA A 220 -1.56 -0.83 -14.82
CA ALA A 220 -1.33 -0.83 -13.37
C ALA A 220 0.05 -0.24 -13.05
N ARG A 221 0.12 0.41 -11.90
CA ARG A 221 1.37 0.96 -11.37
C ARG A 221 2.18 -0.14 -10.68
N ALA A 222 3.48 0.08 -10.57
CA ALA A 222 4.41 -0.83 -9.89
C ALA A 222 4.45 -0.60 -8.36
N THR A 223 3.87 0.49 -7.86
CA THR A 223 3.92 0.92 -6.45
C THR A 223 2.54 1.46 -6.02
N PRO A 224 2.17 1.27 -4.74
CA PRO A 224 0.87 1.67 -4.22
C PRO A 224 0.69 3.20 -4.21
N SER A 225 -0.55 3.64 -4.39
CA SER A 225 -0.97 5.03 -4.28
C SER A 225 -1.38 5.41 -2.87
N ALA A 226 -1.08 6.64 -2.49
CA ALA A 226 -1.72 7.25 -1.31
C ALA A 226 -3.23 7.42 -1.53
N LEU A 227 -3.70 7.57 -2.78
CA LEU A 227 -5.12 7.66 -3.08
C LEU A 227 -5.89 6.37 -2.73
N SER A 228 -5.34 5.21 -3.05
CA SER A 228 -5.93 3.91 -2.72
C SER A 228 -5.85 3.62 -1.24
N ILE A 229 -4.77 4.07 -0.57
CA ILE A 229 -4.71 4.05 0.90
C ILE A 229 -5.86 4.88 1.50
N ALA A 230 -6.08 6.10 1.00
CA ALA A 230 -7.19 6.93 1.45
C ALA A 230 -8.55 6.26 1.21
N ARG A 231 -8.77 5.68 0.03
CA ARG A 231 -10.02 4.98 -0.31
C ARG A 231 -10.28 3.78 0.60
N LEU A 232 -9.26 2.95 0.83
CA LEU A 232 -9.39 1.79 1.71
C LEU A 232 -9.63 2.21 3.16
N ALA A 233 -8.98 3.27 3.64
CA ALA A 233 -9.25 3.82 4.97
C ALA A 233 -10.69 4.34 5.11
N LEU A 234 -11.20 5.05 4.10
CA LEU A 234 -12.59 5.53 4.07
C LEU A 234 -13.62 4.40 3.90
N GLY A 235 -13.19 3.21 3.44
CA GLY A 235 -14.03 2.01 3.35
C GLY A 235 -14.46 1.46 4.72
N GLY A 236 -13.77 1.83 5.80
CA GLY A 236 -14.18 1.56 7.18
C GLY A 236 -13.55 0.33 7.84
N ASP A 237 -12.87 -0.53 7.09
CA ASP A 237 -12.27 -1.77 7.61
C ASP A 237 -10.80 -1.59 8.07
N ALA A 238 -10.21 -0.42 7.83
CA ALA A 238 -8.82 -0.17 8.18
C ALA A 238 -8.65 0.00 9.71
N PRO A 239 -7.68 -0.71 10.33
CA PRO A 239 -7.45 -0.61 11.77
C PRO A 239 -7.06 0.80 12.21
N ASP A 240 -7.70 1.28 13.28
CA ASP A 240 -7.31 2.50 14.00
C ASP A 240 -6.05 2.22 14.82
N VAL A 241 -4.96 2.90 14.45
CA VAL A 241 -3.65 2.81 15.11
C VAL A 241 -3.27 4.10 15.83
N THR A 242 -4.23 4.97 16.14
CA THR A 242 -3.99 6.27 16.77
C THR A 242 -3.18 6.14 18.07
N ALA A 243 -3.48 5.14 18.89
CA ALA A 243 -2.78 4.91 20.16
C ALA A 243 -1.41 4.24 19.99
N THR A 244 -1.30 3.25 19.11
CA THR A 244 -0.09 2.43 18.95
C THR A 244 0.90 3.11 18.01
N GLY A 245 0.45 3.48 16.81
CA GLY A 245 1.26 3.99 15.70
C GLY A 245 2.46 3.10 15.40
N ALA A 246 2.26 1.78 15.51
CA ALA A 246 3.30 0.79 15.25
C ALA A 246 3.18 0.29 13.79
N PRO A 247 4.28 0.27 13.01
CA PRO A 247 4.27 -0.34 11.67
C PRO A 247 3.98 -1.84 11.73
N VAL A 248 3.43 -2.38 10.64
CA VAL A 248 3.26 -3.83 10.47
C VAL A 248 4.54 -4.39 9.85
N TYR A 249 5.28 -5.19 10.62
CA TYR A 249 6.50 -5.85 10.15
C TYR A 249 6.22 -7.31 9.82
N ILE A 250 6.06 -7.64 8.53
CA ILE A 250 5.97 -9.03 8.06
C ILE A 250 7.32 -9.75 8.20
N ARG A 251 8.42 -9.00 8.02
CA ARG A 251 9.77 -9.48 8.27
C ARG A 251 10.34 -8.78 9.52
N PRO A 252 10.86 -9.53 10.50
CA PRO A 252 11.55 -8.92 11.64
C PRO A 252 12.75 -8.10 11.19
N SER A 253 13.10 -7.08 11.97
CA SER A 253 14.28 -6.25 11.70
C SER A 253 15.58 -7.06 11.80
N GLU A 254 16.66 -6.60 11.16
CA GLU A 254 17.97 -7.26 11.29
C GLU A 254 18.43 -7.38 12.74
N ALA A 255 18.10 -6.39 13.58
CA ALA A 255 18.42 -6.44 15.00
C ALA A 255 17.69 -7.59 15.71
N GLU A 256 16.42 -7.82 15.39
CA GLU A 256 15.63 -8.92 15.96
C GLU A 256 16.08 -10.28 15.45
N ILE A 257 16.44 -10.38 14.15
CA ILE A 257 17.00 -11.61 13.57
C ILE A 257 18.36 -11.93 14.20
N LYS A 258 19.23 -10.93 14.36
CA LYS A 258 20.60 -11.11 14.89
C LYS A 258 20.62 -11.31 16.40
N PHE A 259 19.65 -10.75 17.11
CA PHE A 259 19.57 -10.78 18.56
C PHE A 259 18.17 -11.22 19.03
N PRO A 260 17.79 -12.49 18.82
CA PRO A 260 16.45 -12.99 19.13
C PRO A 260 16.11 -12.94 20.63
N ASN A 261 17.14 -12.88 21.50
CA ASN A 261 17.00 -12.75 22.95
C ASN A 261 17.26 -11.31 23.46
N GLY A 262 17.22 -10.31 22.57
CA GLY A 262 17.45 -8.91 22.91
C GLY A 262 18.89 -8.44 22.64
N ASN A 263 19.03 -7.14 22.39
CA ASN A 263 20.31 -6.52 22.03
C ASN A 263 21.28 -6.54 23.24
N PRO A 264 22.47 -7.15 23.14
CA PRO A 264 23.46 -7.18 24.22
C PRO A 264 23.97 -5.79 24.65
N GLY A 265 23.75 -4.74 23.85
CA GLY A 265 24.04 -3.34 24.21
C GLY A 265 22.91 -2.60 24.97
N GLY A 266 21.86 -3.29 25.41
CA GLY A 266 20.63 -2.69 25.96
C GLY A 266 20.75 -2.04 27.35
N THR A 267 21.90 -2.11 28.02
CA THR A 267 22.10 -1.46 29.32
C THR A 267 22.64 -0.04 29.15
N PHE A 268 21.79 0.89 28.70
CA PHE A 268 21.95 2.26 29.20
C PHE A 268 21.51 2.25 30.67
N ALA A 269 22.46 1.95 31.56
CA ALA A 269 22.23 2.11 32.99
C ALA A 269 21.73 3.54 33.23
N ARG A 270 20.49 3.69 33.71
CA ARG A 270 19.99 4.99 34.17
C ARG A 270 21.00 5.45 35.23
N PRO A 271 21.68 6.60 35.09
CA PRO A 271 22.46 7.13 36.19
C PRO A 271 21.51 7.26 37.38
N SER A 272 21.88 6.68 38.53
CA SER A 272 21.12 6.82 39.75
C SER A 272 20.87 8.31 39.96
N ARG A 273 19.60 8.68 40.14
CA ARG A 273 19.27 10.04 40.58
C ARG A 273 20.06 10.24 41.87
N ARG A 274 21.05 11.13 41.86
CA ARG A 274 21.60 11.65 43.10
C ARG A 274 20.47 12.43 43.74
N GLU A 275 19.95 11.91 44.84
CA GLU A 275 19.16 12.71 45.76
C GLU A 275 20.10 13.76 46.34
N THR A 276 19.81 15.02 46.01
CA THR A 276 20.27 16.22 46.74
C THR A 276 19.08 17.13 46.87
#